data_AF-A0A8S3QWP1-F1
#
_entry.id   AF-A0A8S3QWP1-F1
#
_cell.length_a   1.000
_cell.length_b   1.000
_cell.length_c   1.000
_cell.angle_alpha   90.00
_cell.angle_beta   90.00
_cell.angle_gamma   90.00
#
_symmetry.space_group_name_H-M   'P 1'
#
loop_
_entity.id
_entity.type
_entity.pdbx_description
1 polymer ?
#
loop_
_entity_poly.entity_id
_entity_poly.type
_entity_poly.pdbx_seq_one_letter_code
_entity_poly.pdbx_strand_id
1 'polypeptide(L)'
;MSKRLDTDDRRRYFIVGSVILEIVTPVFRQRLEKDYKSKGLGCLQDFINSKPVIHILFHLRHTNIKCCVDTTNCRNRRKLPLNYSQWDLLYTENPGPPKHHCHCLYTTNNVKLDDLDITLASLILLNCCNLTSNEETLIKELREFKNNYLSHNTKGAITEKEYQTLWNDLMTRVLQLDPSKQDDFIRIQNRPLDDSLCNKYFVCLLDIHKKLEEISDKLSSTADILTAMNINNDQSNVELFTKLEVGTNTEHIFMCCHQLNQ
;
A
#
# COMPACT_ATOMS: atom_id res chain seq x y z
N MET A 1 17.19 17.68 -17.28
CA MET A 1 17.80 16.46 -17.85
C MET A 1 17.87 15.41 -16.76
N SER A 2 16.96 14.44 -16.78
CA SER A 2 17.01 13.28 -15.88
C SER A 2 18.21 12.43 -16.29
N LYS A 3 19.20 12.26 -15.40
CA LYS A 3 20.30 11.31 -15.63
C LYS A 3 19.68 9.93 -15.67
N ARG A 4 19.78 9.26 -16.82
CA ARG A 4 19.39 7.86 -16.96
C ARG A 4 20.17 7.06 -15.92
N LEU A 5 19.46 6.38 -15.01
CA LEU A 5 20.07 5.50 -14.00
C LEU A 5 21.01 4.51 -14.68
N ASP A 6 22.21 4.32 -14.14
CA ASP A 6 23.12 3.31 -14.66
C ASP A 6 22.62 1.90 -14.29
N THR A 7 23.21 0.88 -14.91
CA THR A 7 22.79 -0.52 -14.72
C THR A 7 22.97 -0.98 -13.25
N ASP A 8 23.96 -0.43 -12.54
CA ASP A 8 24.25 -0.81 -11.16
C ASP A 8 23.24 -0.18 -10.20
N ASP A 9 22.83 1.06 -10.42
CA ASP A 9 21.75 1.71 -9.68
C ASP A 9 20.45 0.92 -9.84
N ARG A 10 20.10 0.56 -11.09
CA ARG A 10 18.91 -0.27 -11.37
C ARG A 10 18.98 -1.60 -10.63
N ARG A 11 20.16 -2.23 -10.57
CA ARG A 11 20.39 -3.47 -9.82
C ARG A 11 20.19 -3.26 -8.31
N ARG A 12 20.75 -2.20 -7.72
CA ARG A 12 20.57 -1.88 -6.29
C ARG A 12 19.09 -1.68 -5.95
N TYR A 13 18.36 -0.94 -6.77
CA TYR A 13 16.92 -0.74 -6.60
C TYR A 13 16.15 -2.06 -6.74
N PHE A 14 16.49 -2.88 -7.71
CA PHE A 14 15.85 -4.17 -7.93
C PHE A 14 16.00 -5.09 -6.72
N ILE A 15 17.22 -5.20 -6.18
CA ILE A 15 17.52 -6.05 -5.03
C ILE A 15 16.73 -5.60 -3.80
N VAL A 16 16.75 -4.31 -3.46
CA VAL A 16 16.02 -3.79 -2.29
C VAL A 16 14.51 -3.96 -2.46
N GLY A 17 13.96 -3.65 -3.64
CA GLY A 17 12.54 -3.84 -3.93
C GLY A 17 12.11 -5.31 -3.83
N SER A 18 12.96 -6.23 -4.29
CA SER A 18 12.75 -7.67 -4.17
C SER A 18 12.67 -8.10 -2.71
N VAL A 19 13.57 -7.63 -1.85
CA VAL A 19 13.53 -7.95 -0.41
C VAL A 19 12.22 -7.46 0.23
N ILE A 20 11.79 -6.24 -0.07
CA ILE A 20 10.55 -5.69 0.50
C ILE A 20 9.35 -6.55 0.12
N LEU A 21 9.25 -6.94 -1.16
CA LEU A 21 8.08 -7.66 -1.66
C LEU A 21 8.11 -9.16 -1.39
N GLU A 22 9.27 -9.80 -1.48
CA GLU A 22 9.42 -11.25 -1.35
C GLU A 22 9.83 -11.73 0.04
N ILE A 23 10.36 -10.84 0.89
CA ILE A 23 10.77 -11.21 2.24
C ILE A 23 9.95 -10.45 3.27
N VAL A 24 10.02 -9.12 3.29
CA VAL A 24 9.39 -8.31 4.34
C VAL A 24 7.87 -8.47 4.33
N THR A 25 7.25 -8.39 3.16
CA THR A 25 5.79 -8.51 3.02
C THR A 25 5.30 -9.88 3.50
N PRO A 26 5.87 -11.03 3.06
CA PRO A 26 5.54 -12.34 3.62
C PRO A 26 5.78 -12.47 5.12
N VAL A 27 6.88 -11.95 5.66
CA VAL A 27 7.16 -11.98 7.11
C VAL A 27 6.05 -11.27 7.89
N PHE A 28 5.58 -10.11 7.42
CA PHE A 28 4.46 -9.41 8.05
C PHE A 28 3.15 -10.20 7.97
N ARG A 29 2.86 -10.80 6.81
CA ARG A 29 1.66 -11.66 6.62
C ARG A 29 1.69 -12.88 7.54
N GLN A 30 2.83 -13.55 7.66
CA GLN A 30 3.01 -14.68 8.57
C GLN A 30 2.85 -14.26 10.03
N ARG A 31 3.35 -13.07 10.40
CA ARG A 31 3.16 -12.54 11.75
C ARG A 31 1.69 -12.21 12.06
N LEU A 32 0.95 -11.66 11.09
CA LEU A 32 -0.50 -11.46 11.18
C LEU A 32 -1.24 -12.78 11.34
N GLU A 33 -0.86 -13.78 10.55
CA GLU A 33 -1.42 -15.12 10.61
C GLU A 33 -1.27 -15.75 12.00
N LYS A 34 -0.06 -15.68 12.55
CA LYS A 34 0.20 -16.15 13.91
C LYS A 34 -0.67 -15.42 14.94
N ASP A 35 -0.84 -14.11 14.80
CA ASP A 35 -1.63 -13.30 15.72
C ASP A 35 -3.10 -13.71 15.73
N TYR A 36 -3.76 -13.76 14.56
CA TYR A 36 -5.18 -14.11 14.54
C TYR A 36 -5.43 -15.57 14.91
N LYS A 37 -4.54 -16.50 14.54
CA LYS A 37 -4.63 -17.90 14.96
C LYS A 37 -4.51 -18.03 16.48
N SER A 38 -3.61 -17.25 17.10
CA SER A 38 -3.48 -17.22 18.57
C SER A 38 -4.74 -16.69 19.28
N LYS A 39 -5.58 -15.91 18.58
CA LYS A 39 -6.88 -15.42 19.07
C LYS A 39 -8.02 -16.43 18.83
N GLY A 40 -7.70 -17.63 18.34
CA GLY A 40 -8.68 -18.68 18.06
C GLY A 40 -9.48 -18.48 16.77
N LEU A 41 -9.01 -17.60 15.88
CA LEU A 41 -9.67 -17.31 14.62
C LEU A 41 -9.15 -18.21 13.50
N GLY A 42 -10.05 -18.70 12.64
CA GLY A 42 -9.72 -19.63 11.57
C GLY A 42 -9.07 -18.96 10.35
N CYS A 43 -9.37 -17.68 10.11
CA CYS A 43 -8.85 -16.96 8.95
C CYS A 43 -8.67 -15.45 9.19
N LEU A 44 -7.96 -14.81 8.25
CA LEU A 44 -7.76 -13.36 8.24
C LEU A 44 -9.09 -12.59 8.17
N GLN A 45 -10.04 -13.10 7.40
CA GLN A 45 -11.36 -12.47 7.22
C GLN A 45 -12.05 -12.30 8.58
N ASP A 46 -12.10 -13.36 9.39
CA ASP A 46 -12.73 -13.34 10.72
C ASP A 46 -12.04 -12.33 11.65
N PHE A 47 -10.71 -12.24 11.57
CA PHE A 47 -9.93 -11.30 12.35
C PHE A 47 -10.25 -9.85 12.02
N ILE A 48 -10.22 -9.51 10.74
CA ILE A 48 -10.50 -8.16 10.27
C ILE A 48 -11.97 -7.80 10.56
N ASN A 49 -12.88 -8.77 10.44
CA ASN A 49 -14.31 -8.59 10.73
C ASN A 49 -14.63 -8.47 12.24
N SER A 50 -13.66 -8.75 13.12
CA SER A 50 -13.89 -8.63 14.57
C SER A 50 -14.16 -7.17 14.96
N LYS A 51 -15.13 -6.95 15.86
CA LYS A 51 -15.57 -5.61 16.28
C LYS A 51 -14.42 -4.69 16.75
N PRO A 52 -13.42 -5.17 17.53
CA PRO A 52 -12.28 -4.33 17.89
C PRO A 52 -11.43 -3.89 16.69
N VAL A 53 -11.20 -4.80 15.73
CA VAL A 53 -10.33 -4.52 14.57
C VAL A 53 -11.00 -3.56 13.60
N ILE A 54 -12.25 -3.82 13.21
CA ILE A 54 -12.99 -2.93 12.32
C ILE A 54 -13.15 -1.53 12.92
N HIS A 55 -13.34 -1.43 14.24
CA HIS A 55 -13.40 -0.16 14.94
C HIS A 55 -12.07 0.60 14.82
N ILE A 56 -10.94 -0.05 15.14
CA ILE A 56 -9.61 0.57 15.03
C ILE A 56 -9.33 1.02 13.60
N LEU A 57 -9.56 0.16 12.60
CA LEU A 57 -9.29 0.48 11.19
C LEU A 57 -10.22 1.57 10.66
N PHE A 58 -11.50 1.59 11.09
CA PHE A 58 -12.43 2.68 10.80
C PHE A 58 -11.88 4.02 11.31
N HIS A 59 -11.33 4.05 12.53
CA HIS A 59 -10.75 5.25 13.11
C HIS A 59 -9.45 5.69 12.42
N LEU A 60 -8.71 4.78 11.80
CA LEU A 60 -7.57 5.12 10.93
C LEU A 60 -8.03 5.71 9.59
N ARG A 61 -9.19 5.31 9.08
CA ARG A 61 -9.74 5.78 7.80
C ARG A 61 -10.51 7.10 7.92
N HIS A 62 -11.36 7.23 8.94
CA HIS A 62 -12.35 8.29 9.07
C HIS A 62 -12.00 9.22 10.23
N THR A 63 -11.26 10.29 9.90
CA THR A 63 -10.95 11.35 10.86
C THR A 63 -12.19 12.20 11.13
N ASN A 64 -12.43 12.55 12.40
CA ASN A 64 -13.52 13.44 12.85
C ASN A 64 -14.94 12.92 12.67
N ILE A 65 -15.13 11.61 12.47
CA ILE A 65 -16.47 11.01 12.48
C ILE A 65 -16.85 10.63 13.92
N LYS A 66 -18.15 10.67 14.25
CA LYS A 66 -18.64 10.13 15.54
C LYS A 66 -18.84 8.63 15.40
N CYS A 67 -18.11 7.87 16.20
CA CYS A 67 -18.32 6.44 16.33
C CYS A 67 -19.39 6.17 17.40
N CYS A 68 -20.16 5.11 17.23
CA CYS A 68 -21.20 4.67 18.15
C CYS A 68 -20.63 4.18 19.50
N VAL A 69 -19.32 3.91 19.57
CA VAL A 69 -18.61 3.52 20.79
C VAL A 69 -17.83 4.70 21.38
N ASP A 70 -17.19 5.51 20.54
CA ASP A 70 -16.46 6.70 20.99
C ASP A 70 -17.34 7.95 20.90
N THR A 71 -17.85 8.41 22.05
CA THR A 71 -18.72 9.60 22.16
C THR A 71 -18.00 10.93 21.85
N THR A 72 -16.68 10.89 21.64
CA THR A 72 -15.86 12.02 21.19
C THR A 72 -15.43 11.80 19.73
N ASN A 73 -15.25 12.89 18.96
CA ASN A 73 -14.70 12.78 17.61
C ASN A 73 -13.39 11.98 17.65
N CYS A 74 -13.23 11.00 16.74
CA CYS A 74 -12.09 10.09 16.65
C CYS A 74 -10.77 10.80 17.03
N ARG A 75 -10.04 10.27 18.03
CA ARG A 75 -8.79 10.86 18.54
C ARG A 75 -7.82 11.27 17.41
N ASN A 76 -7.15 12.40 17.63
CA ASN A 76 -6.05 13.00 16.85
C ASN A 76 -4.80 12.12 16.64
N ARG A 77 -4.83 10.80 16.86
CA ARG A 77 -3.65 9.94 16.73
C ARG A 77 -3.44 9.52 15.28
N ARG A 78 -3.11 10.49 14.42
CA ARG A 78 -2.62 10.23 13.07
C ARG A 78 -1.19 9.68 13.17
N LYS A 79 -1.07 8.36 13.36
CA LYS A 79 0.21 7.71 13.07
C LYS A 79 0.37 7.38 11.60
N LEU A 80 -0.72 7.16 10.84
CA LEU A 80 -0.85 7.27 9.37
C LEU A 80 -2.26 6.78 8.96
N PRO A 81 -3.03 7.54 8.16
CA PRO A 81 -4.40 7.17 7.80
C PRO A 81 -4.44 6.00 6.81
N LEU A 82 -5.49 5.19 6.90
CA LEU A 82 -5.81 4.20 5.87
C LEU A 82 -6.43 4.93 4.68
N ASN A 83 -5.95 4.65 3.46
CA ASN A 83 -6.50 5.29 2.26
C ASN A 83 -7.78 4.58 1.76
N TYR A 84 -8.50 5.21 0.81
CA TYR A 84 -9.73 4.66 0.22
C TYR A 84 -9.50 3.27 -0.37
N SER A 85 -8.54 3.15 -1.28
CA SER A 85 -8.14 1.89 -1.90
C SER A 85 -7.97 0.73 -0.89
N GLN A 86 -7.26 0.98 0.21
CA GLN A 86 -6.95 -0.01 1.23
C GLN A 86 -8.18 -0.35 2.06
N TRP A 87 -9.03 0.65 2.32
CA TRP A 87 -10.31 0.45 2.97
C TRP A 87 -11.25 -0.40 2.13
N ASP A 88 -11.39 -0.07 0.84
CA ASP A 88 -12.30 -0.76 -0.08
C ASP A 88 -11.86 -2.21 -0.37
N LEU A 89 -10.56 -2.50 -0.23
CA LEU A 89 -10.06 -3.87 -0.24
C LEU A 89 -10.57 -4.65 0.98
N LEU A 90 -10.59 -4.03 2.15
CA LEU A 90 -10.92 -4.69 3.40
C LEU A 90 -12.43 -4.76 3.67
N TYR A 91 -13.19 -3.73 3.30
CA TYR A 91 -14.57 -3.56 3.73
C TYR A 91 -15.48 -3.12 2.61
N THR A 92 -16.74 -3.54 2.71
CA THR A 92 -17.86 -2.99 1.96
C THR A 92 -18.84 -2.34 2.94
N GLU A 93 -19.39 -1.19 2.55
CA GLU A 93 -20.47 -0.55 3.30
C GLU A 93 -21.77 -1.34 3.08
N ASN A 94 -22.43 -1.71 4.16
CA ASN A 94 -23.71 -2.39 4.17
C ASN A 94 -24.74 -1.48 4.87
N PRO A 95 -25.48 -0.66 4.10
CA PRO A 95 -26.39 0.33 4.65
C PRO A 95 -27.64 -0.37 5.22
N GLY A 96 -27.60 -0.72 6.50
CA GLY A 96 -28.81 -1.02 7.27
C GLY A 96 -29.66 0.23 7.53
N PRO A 97 -30.91 0.10 8.02
CA PRO A 97 -31.76 1.24 8.34
C PRO A 97 -31.13 2.14 9.42
N PRO A 98 -31.48 3.43 9.43
CA PRO A 98 -30.55 4.52 9.64
C PRO A 98 -30.09 4.57 11.08
N LYS A 99 -28.77 4.60 11.30
CA LYS A 99 -28.14 5.50 12.28
C LYS A 99 -26.62 5.38 12.32
N HIS A 100 -26.01 6.52 12.03
CA HIS A 100 -24.63 6.95 12.32
C HIS A 100 -23.54 6.36 11.42
N HIS A 101 -22.69 7.26 10.89
CA HIS A 101 -21.42 6.95 10.25
C HIS A 101 -20.51 6.18 11.23
N CYS A 102 -20.75 4.89 11.43
CA CYS A 102 -20.05 4.06 12.41
C CYS A 102 -19.44 2.84 11.71
N HIS A 103 -18.38 2.28 12.32
CA HIS A 103 -17.79 1.00 11.93
C HIS A 103 -18.84 -0.14 11.81
N CYS A 104 -19.99 -0.03 12.48
CA CYS A 104 -21.11 -0.97 12.39
C CYS A 104 -21.73 -1.08 10.99
N LEU A 105 -21.53 -0.10 10.11
CA LEU A 105 -22.02 -0.14 8.73
C LEU A 105 -21.13 -0.97 7.80
N TYR A 106 -19.99 -1.45 8.28
CA TYR A 106 -19.02 -2.11 7.41
C TYR A 106 -18.96 -3.60 7.71
N THR A 107 -18.85 -4.37 6.64
CA THR A 107 -18.59 -5.82 6.70
C THR A 107 -17.32 -6.11 5.91
N THR A 108 -16.50 -7.01 6.44
CA THR A 108 -15.25 -7.39 5.79
C THR A 108 -15.49 -8.14 4.48
N ASN A 109 -14.74 -7.78 3.43
CA ASN A 109 -14.67 -8.51 2.17
C ASN A 109 -13.95 -9.86 2.35
N ASN A 110 -14.03 -10.75 1.35
CA ASN A 110 -13.30 -12.03 1.38
C ASN A 110 -11.79 -11.83 1.11
N VAL A 111 -11.11 -11.22 2.08
CA VAL A 111 -9.69 -10.84 2.01
C VAL A 111 -8.78 -11.99 2.45
N LYS A 112 -7.73 -12.22 1.66
CA LYS A 112 -6.67 -13.20 1.92
C LYS A 112 -5.37 -12.50 2.31
N LEU A 113 -4.46 -13.25 2.92
CA LEU A 113 -3.13 -12.73 3.29
C LEU A 113 -2.38 -12.17 2.09
N ASP A 114 -2.51 -12.82 0.93
CA ASP A 114 -1.79 -12.41 -0.27
C ASP A 114 -2.27 -11.09 -0.88
N ASP A 115 -3.47 -10.65 -0.51
CA ASP A 115 -4.03 -9.36 -0.90
C ASP A 115 -3.42 -8.19 -0.11
N LEU A 116 -2.77 -8.48 1.03
CA LEU A 116 -2.21 -7.44 1.90
C LEU A 116 -0.80 -7.05 1.47
N ASP A 117 -0.62 -5.86 0.89
CA ASP A 117 0.71 -5.28 0.68
C ASP A 117 1.42 -4.95 2.01
N ILE A 118 2.71 -4.60 1.95
CA ILE A 118 3.49 -4.23 3.14
C ILE A 118 2.87 -3.08 3.93
N THR A 119 2.28 -2.09 3.25
CA THR A 119 1.66 -0.92 3.89
C THR A 119 0.45 -1.36 4.71
N LEU A 120 -0.43 -2.16 4.13
CA LEU A 120 -1.64 -2.62 4.79
C LEU A 120 -1.33 -3.64 5.88
N ALA A 121 -0.44 -4.60 5.61
CA ALA A 121 -0.02 -5.59 6.60
C ALA A 121 0.64 -4.93 7.82
N SER A 122 1.55 -3.97 7.61
CA SER A 122 2.17 -3.22 8.72
C SER A 122 1.18 -2.34 9.48
N LEU A 123 0.21 -1.72 8.80
CA LEU A 123 -0.84 -0.95 9.46
C LEU A 123 -1.70 -1.83 10.37
N ILE A 124 -2.12 -3.01 9.91
CA ILE A 124 -2.89 -3.94 10.73
C ILE A 124 -2.05 -4.43 11.92
N LEU A 125 -0.78 -4.82 11.70
CA LEU A 125 0.11 -5.24 12.78
C LEU A 125 0.26 -4.17 13.87
N LEU A 126 0.57 -2.94 13.47
CA LEU A 126 0.87 -1.86 14.41
C LEU A 126 -0.34 -1.36 15.21
N ASN A 127 -1.56 -1.61 14.72
CA ASN A 127 -2.76 -1.06 15.35
C ASN A 127 -3.70 -2.14 15.92
N CYS A 128 -3.63 -3.38 15.43
CA CYS A 128 -4.60 -4.43 15.75
C CYS A 128 -4.00 -5.69 16.38
N CYS A 129 -2.66 -5.84 16.36
CA CYS A 129 -1.96 -7.01 16.88
C CYS A 129 -1.21 -6.69 18.18
N ASN A 130 -0.95 -7.73 18.97
CA ASN A 130 -0.12 -7.61 20.16
C ASN A 130 1.34 -7.80 19.75
N LEU A 131 2.11 -6.71 19.80
CA LEU A 131 3.52 -6.67 19.43
C LEU A 131 4.37 -6.37 20.67
N THR A 132 5.54 -6.98 20.74
CA THR A 132 6.61 -6.52 21.65
C THR A 132 7.12 -5.15 21.19
N SER A 133 7.71 -4.37 22.10
CA SER A 133 8.31 -3.07 21.76
C SER A 133 9.37 -3.18 20.64
N ASN A 134 10.09 -4.30 20.61
CA ASN A 134 11.06 -4.59 19.56
C ASN A 134 10.38 -4.83 18.20
N GLU A 135 9.36 -5.70 18.14
CA GLU A 135 8.60 -5.93 16.90
C GLU A 135 7.94 -4.64 16.38
N GLU A 136 7.34 -3.83 17.26
CA GLU A 136 6.73 -2.55 16.87
C GLU A 136 7.76 -1.60 16.24
N THR A 137 8.98 -1.57 16.78
CA THR A 137 10.09 -0.75 16.28
C THR A 137 10.54 -1.24 14.91
N LEU A 138 10.81 -2.55 14.78
CA LEU A 138 11.24 -3.17 13.53
C LEU A 138 10.21 -3.01 12.40
N ILE A 139 8.91 -3.19 12.70
CA ILE A 139 7.85 -3.04 11.70
C ILE A 139 7.77 -1.59 11.21
N LYS A 140 7.92 -0.60 12.10
CA LYS A 140 7.94 0.82 11.70
C LYS A 140 9.12 1.13 10.81
N GLU A 141 10.31 0.68 11.17
CA GLU A 141 11.54 0.97 10.43
C GLU A 141 11.52 0.29 9.06
N LEU A 142 11.10 -0.98 8.97
CA LEU A 142 10.95 -1.69 7.70
C LEU A 142 9.91 -1.05 6.77
N ARG A 143 8.82 -0.51 7.34
CA ARG A 143 7.86 0.29 6.59
C ARG A 143 8.47 1.61 6.13
N GLU A 144 9.26 2.25 6.97
CA GLU A 144 10.00 3.46 6.61
C GLU A 144 11.03 3.19 5.51
N PHE A 145 11.70 2.03 5.49
CA PHE A 145 12.55 1.60 4.37
C PHE A 145 11.76 1.54 3.07
N LYS A 146 10.53 1.01 3.06
CA LYS A 146 9.67 1.05 1.85
C LYS A 146 9.40 2.49 1.42
N ASN A 147 9.01 3.36 2.34
CA ASN A 147 8.69 4.75 2.01
C ASN A 147 9.92 5.53 1.53
N ASN A 148 11.09 5.31 2.15
CA ASN A 148 12.36 5.90 1.76
C ASN A 148 12.84 5.34 0.43
N TYR A 149 12.71 4.03 0.19
CA TYR A 149 12.97 3.42 -1.11
C TYR A 149 12.16 4.10 -2.21
N LEU A 150 10.86 4.34 -1.98
CA LEU A 150 10.00 5.06 -2.93
C LEU A 150 10.43 6.51 -3.15
N SER A 151 10.84 7.21 -2.08
CA SER A 151 11.26 8.60 -2.17
C SER A 151 12.61 8.77 -2.87
N HIS A 152 13.51 7.79 -2.79
CA HIS A 152 14.81 7.81 -3.47
C HIS A 152 14.69 7.37 -4.94
N ASN A 153 13.88 6.34 -5.23
CA ASN A 153 13.64 5.83 -6.59
C ASN A 153 12.95 6.87 -7.49
N THR A 154 12.36 7.91 -6.88
CA THR A 154 11.74 9.04 -7.59
C THR A 154 12.61 10.29 -7.67
N LYS A 155 13.80 10.33 -7.02
CA LYS A 155 14.63 11.54 -6.87
C LYS A 155 16.06 11.44 -7.42
N GLY A 156 16.62 10.25 -7.66
CA GLY A 156 17.98 10.14 -8.21
C GLY A 156 18.59 8.74 -8.13
N ALA A 157 19.90 8.65 -8.42
CA ALA A 157 20.71 7.45 -8.26
C ALA A 157 21.00 7.13 -6.78
N ILE A 158 21.27 5.86 -6.46
CA ILE A 158 21.70 5.43 -5.13
C ILE A 158 23.19 5.06 -5.18
N THR A 159 24.01 5.76 -4.41
CA THR A 159 25.45 5.46 -4.38
C THR A 159 25.69 4.08 -3.76
N GLU A 160 26.79 3.43 -4.14
CA GLU A 160 27.19 2.14 -3.56
C GLU A 160 27.26 2.19 -2.03
N LYS A 161 27.77 3.30 -1.47
CA LYS A 161 27.85 3.48 -0.01
C LYS A 161 26.47 3.51 0.64
N GLU A 162 25.54 4.30 0.08
CA GLU A 162 24.17 4.36 0.58
C GLU A 162 23.48 3.00 0.48
N TYR A 163 23.68 2.29 -0.63
CA TYR A 163 23.16 0.94 -0.82
C TYR A 163 23.70 -0.03 0.23
N GLN A 164 25.01 -0.06 0.48
CA GLN A 164 25.60 -0.96 1.47
C GLN A 164 25.07 -0.69 2.89
N THR A 165 24.91 0.59 3.27
CA THR A 165 24.29 0.95 4.56
C THR A 165 22.84 0.48 4.63
N LEU A 166 22.02 0.82 3.62
CA LEU A 166 20.61 0.42 3.59
C LEU A 166 20.44 -1.10 3.58
N TRP A 167 21.27 -1.81 2.81
CA TRP A 167 21.23 -3.26 2.69
C TRP A 167 21.51 -3.95 4.03
N ASN A 168 22.57 -3.53 4.73
CA ASN A 168 22.94 -4.10 6.02
C ASN A 168 21.86 -3.83 7.08
N ASP A 169 21.29 -2.63 7.11
CA ASP A 169 20.22 -2.29 8.05
C ASP A 169 18.96 -3.11 7.76
N LEU A 170 18.55 -3.21 6.49
CA LEU A 170 17.40 -3.99 6.06
C LEU A 170 17.56 -5.46 6.44
N MET A 171 18.71 -6.05 6.10
CA MET A 171 19.01 -7.45 6.42
C MET A 171 18.98 -7.69 7.93
N THR A 172 19.66 -6.85 8.71
CA THR A 172 19.71 -6.97 10.18
C THR A 172 18.31 -6.97 10.79
N ARG A 173 17.46 -6.03 10.36
CA ARG A 173 16.11 -5.86 10.91
C ARG A 173 15.17 -7.00 10.55
N VAL A 174 15.25 -7.49 9.30
CA VAL A 174 14.45 -8.64 8.89
C VAL A 174 14.89 -9.90 9.63
N LEU A 175 16.18 -10.14 9.79
CA LEU A 175 16.68 -11.31 10.53
C LEU A 175 16.37 -11.27 12.02
N GLN A 176 16.20 -10.08 12.61
CA GLN A 176 15.68 -9.94 13.96
C GLN A 176 14.19 -10.31 14.08
N LEU A 177 13.39 -10.11 13.02
CA LEU A 177 12.00 -10.57 12.97
C LEU A 177 11.89 -12.06 12.64
N ASP A 178 12.67 -12.52 11.67
CA ASP A 178 12.69 -13.89 11.19
C ASP A 178 14.11 -14.31 10.76
N PRO A 179 14.85 -14.99 11.64
CA PRO A 179 16.20 -15.47 11.36
C PRO A 179 16.27 -16.48 10.20
N SER A 180 15.15 -17.12 9.84
CA SER A 180 15.13 -18.12 8.76
C SER A 180 15.32 -17.52 7.36
N LYS A 181 15.29 -16.18 7.25
CA LYS A 181 15.38 -15.46 5.96
C LYS A 181 16.79 -15.27 5.41
N GLN A 182 17.82 -15.77 6.09
CA GLN A 182 19.20 -15.62 5.65
C GLN A 182 19.43 -16.09 4.21
N ASP A 183 18.91 -17.28 3.87
CA ASP A 183 19.09 -17.85 2.53
C ASP A 183 18.32 -17.07 1.46
N ASP A 184 17.16 -16.50 1.82
CA ASP A 184 16.37 -15.65 0.93
C ASP A 184 17.14 -14.36 0.56
N PHE A 185 17.87 -13.76 1.51
CA PHE A 185 18.75 -12.63 1.25
C PHE A 185 19.87 -12.97 0.27
N ILE A 186 20.56 -14.09 0.48
CA ILE A 186 21.64 -14.56 -0.39
C ILE A 186 21.10 -14.80 -1.81
N ARG A 187 19.93 -15.44 -1.93
CA ARG A 187 19.26 -15.70 -3.20
C ARG A 187 18.94 -14.40 -3.95
N ILE A 188 18.38 -13.40 -3.26
CA ILE A 188 17.99 -12.13 -3.89
C ILE A 188 19.21 -11.31 -4.30
N GLN A 189 20.26 -11.25 -3.46
CA GLN A 189 21.48 -10.50 -3.75
C GLN A 189 22.19 -11.01 -5.03
N ASN A 190 22.20 -12.33 -5.22
CA ASN A 190 22.84 -12.99 -6.37
C ASN A 190 21.95 -13.07 -7.62
N ARG A 191 20.71 -12.59 -7.55
CA ARG A 191 19.78 -12.69 -8.68
C ARG A 191 20.25 -11.85 -9.88
N PRO A 192 20.11 -12.32 -11.13
CA PRO A 192 20.30 -11.48 -12.30
C PRO A 192 19.24 -10.36 -12.36
N LEU A 193 19.60 -9.24 -12.99
CA LEU A 193 18.64 -8.16 -13.23
C LEU A 193 17.57 -8.65 -14.22
N ASP A 194 16.30 -8.49 -13.86
CA ASP A 194 15.15 -8.82 -14.70
C ASP A 194 14.27 -7.58 -14.83
N ASP A 195 14.27 -6.98 -16.02
CA ASP A 195 13.56 -5.73 -16.30
C ASP A 195 12.04 -5.84 -16.16
N SER A 196 11.47 -7.01 -16.47
CA SER A 196 10.03 -7.26 -16.27
C SER A 196 9.70 -7.25 -14.78
N LEU A 197 10.54 -7.91 -13.99
CA LEU A 197 10.35 -7.99 -12.55
C LEU A 197 10.63 -6.64 -11.86
N CYS A 198 11.63 -5.88 -12.31
CA CYS A 198 11.87 -4.49 -11.90
C CYS A 198 10.62 -3.64 -12.09
N ASN A 199 10.02 -3.67 -13.28
CA ASN A 199 8.82 -2.89 -13.57
C ASN A 199 7.65 -3.32 -12.68
N LYS A 200 7.43 -4.62 -12.52
CA LYS A 200 6.41 -5.14 -11.61
C LYS A 200 6.60 -4.62 -10.19
N TYR A 201 7.82 -4.67 -9.66
CA TYR A 201 8.11 -4.24 -8.29
C TYR A 201 8.01 -2.75 -8.10
N PHE A 202 8.47 -1.96 -9.06
CA PHE A 202 8.28 -0.52 -9.06
C PHE A 202 6.80 -0.15 -8.97
N VAL A 203 5.96 -0.79 -9.79
CA VAL A 203 4.53 -0.53 -9.81
C VAL A 203 3.83 -1.02 -8.52
N CYS A 204 4.18 -2.21 -8.03
CA CYS A 204 3.66 -2.75 -6.77
C CYS A 204 4.03 -1.88 -5.57
N LEU A 205 5.26 -1.34 -5.52
CA LEU A 205 5.71 -0.55 -4.37
C LEU A 205 5.11 0.85 -4.36
N LEU A 206 4.96 1.49 -5.52
CA LEU A 206 4.37 2.84 -5.61
C LEU A 206 2.84 2.85 -5.47
N ASP A 207 2.22 1.67 -5.30
CA ASP A 207 0.77 1.50 -5.26
C ASP A 207 0.10 2.12 -6.51
N ILE A 208 0.82 2.15 -7.65
CA ILE A 208 0.42 2.89 -8.85
C ILE A 208 -0.78 2.25 -9.55
N HIS A 209 -0.83 0.91 -9.66
CA HIS A 209 -1.95 0.23 -10.33
C HIS A 209 -3.29 0.62 -9.72
N LYS A 210 -3.36 0.61 -8.39
CA LYS A 210 -4.60 0.91 -7.67
C LYS A 210 -5.01 2.37 -7.81
N LYS A 211 -4.04 3.30 -7.79
CA LYS A 211 -4.30 4.72 -8.06
C LYS A 211 -4.71 4.98 -9.51
N LEU A 212 -4.14 4.25 -10.47
CA LEU A 212 -4.51 4.37 -11.88
C LEU A 212 -5.89 3.76 -12.16
N GLU A 213 -6.23 2.63 -11.56
CA GLU A 213 -7.58 2.04 -11.60
C GLU A 213 -8.60 3.02 -11.00
N GLU A 214 -8.33 3.62 -9.83
CA GLU A 214 -9.20 4.65 -9.26
C GLU A 214 -9.37 5.88 -10.16
N ILE A 215 -8.28 6.33 -10.80
CA ILE A 215 -8.34 7.44 -11.77
C ILE A 215 -9.17 7.03 -12.98
N SER A 216 -8.99 5.81 -13.49
CA SER A 216 -9.73 5.25 -14.61
C SER A 216 -11.23 5.11 -14.30
N ASP A 217 -11.58 4.62 -13.10
CA ASP A 217 -12.96 4.46 -12.66
C ASP A 217 -13.65 5.82 -12.42
N LYS A 218 -12.91 6.80 -11.88
CA LYS A 218 -13.39 8.18 -11.75
C LYS A 218 -13.56 8.87 -13.11
N LEU A 219 -12.65 8.62 -14.04
CA LEU A 219 -12.76 9.14 -15.41
C LEU A 219 -13.95 8.51 -16.15
N SER A 220 -14.16 7.20 -16.01
CA SER A 220 -15.27 6.47 -16.63
C SER A 220 -16.61 6.95 -16.10
N SER A 221 -16.75 7.06 -14.77
CA SER A 221 -17.97 7.62 -14.14
C SER A 221 -18.21 9.09 -14.50
N THR A 222 -17.16 9.91 -14.64
CA THR A 222 -17.30 11.31 -15.10
C THR A 222 -17.71 11.38 -16.57
N ALA A 223 -17.19 10.49 -17.42
CA ALA A 223 -17.56 10.38 -18.83
C ALA A 223 -19.02 9.92 -18.99
N ASP A 224 -19.49 8.99 -18.16
CA ASP A 224 -20.89 8.53 -18.14
C ASP A 224 -21.83 9.66 -17.70
N ILE A 225 -21.44 10.46 -16.70
CA ILE A 225 -22.19 11.65 -16.26
C ILE A 225 -22.23 12.71 -17.37
N LEU A 226 -21.11 12.98 -18.03
CA LEU A 226 -21.05 13.94 -19.14
C LEU A 226 -21.88 13.47 -20.34
N THR A 227 -21.90 12.17 -20.62
CA THR A 227 -22.72 11.57 -21.69
C THR A 227 -24.21 11.62 -21.34
N ALA A 228 -24.57 11.35 -20.07
CA ALA A 228 -25.93 11.48 -19.57
C ALA A 228 -26.42 12.95 -19.52
N MET A 229 -25.51 13.91 -19.33
CA MET A 229 -25.79 15.34 -19.38
C MET A 229 -25.86 15.90 -20.81
N ASN A 230 -25.32 15.19 -21.81
CA ASN A 230 -25.37 15.59 -23.23
C ASN A 230 -26.63 15.08 -23.96
N ILE A 231 -27.79 15.20 -23.32
CA ILE A 231 -29.05 15.33 -24.07
C ILE A 231 -29.13 16.79 -24.50
N ASN A 232 -28.89 17.02 -25.79
CA ASN A 232 -28.91 18.30 -26.51
C ASN A 232 -27.64 19.16 -26.33
N ASN A 233 -26.59 18.86 -27.08
CA ASN A 233 -26.10 19.86 -28.04
C ASN A 233 -25.17 19.26 -29.09
N ASP A 234 -25.28 19.87 -30.26
CA ASP A 234 -24.79 19.47 -31.56
C ASP A 234 -23.35 18.94 -31.65
N GLN A 235 -23.23 18.04 -32.63
CA GLN A 235 -22.05 17.55 -33.32
C GLN A 235 -20.90 18.58 -33.46
N SER A 236 -19.99 18.66 -32.49
CA SER A 236 -18.64 19.21 -32.75
C SER A 236 -17.51 18.74 -31.83
N ASN A 237 -17.76 17.87 -30.84
CA ASN A 237 -16.74 17.54 -29.81
C ASN A 237 -16.14 16.12 -29.89
N VAL A 238 -16.30 15.42 -31.00
CA VAL A 238 -15.80 14.03 -31.15
C VAL A 238 -14.27 13.95 -31.38
N GLU A 239 -13.58 15.07 -31.65
CA GLU A 239 -12.14 15.05 -31.92
C GLU A 239 -11.22 15.04 -30.68
N LEU A 240 -11.74 15.16 -29.45
CA LEU A 240 -10.90 15.11 -28.25
C LEU A 240 -10.66 13.70 -27.70
N PHE A 241 -11.44 12.70 -28.13
CA PHE A 241 -11.40 11.35 -27.56
C PHE A 241 -10.46 10.36 -28.28
N THR A 242 -9.93 10.70 -29.45
CA THR A 242 -9.10 9.79 -30.25
C THR A 242 -7.58 9.97 -30.05
N LYS A 243 -7.15 10.92 -29.20
CA LYS A 243 -5.73 11.16 -28.90
C LYS A 243 -5.25 10.60 -27.55
N LEU A 244 -6.09 9.83 -26.87
CA LEU A 244 -5.64 8.87 -25.86
C LEU A 244 -5.24 7.56 -26.55
N GLU A 245 -4.33 7.66 -27.53
CA GLU A 245 -3.50 6.52 -27.84
C GLU A 245 -2.70 6.21 -26.58
N VAL A 246 -2.75 4.93 -26.20
CA VAL A 246 -1.99 4.28 -25.14
C VAL A 246 -0.49 4.47 -25.42
N GLY A 247 -0.01 5.68 -25.14
CA GLY A 247 1.38 6.09 -25.26
C GLY A 247 2.01 6.04 -23.89
N THR A 248 2.92 5.09 -23.74
CA THR A 248 3.87 4.86 -22.65
C THR A 248 4.50 6.14 -22.06
N ASN A 249 3.75 6.93 -21.28
CA ASN A 249 4.25 8.13 -20.61
C ASN A 249 4.25 7.92 -19.10
N THR A 250 5.13 7.01 -18.67
CA THR A 250 5.60 6.89 -17.28
C THR A 250 6.02 8.24 -16.69
N GLU A 251 6.51 9.18 -17.51
CA GLU A 251 6.99 10.51 -17.08
C GLU A 251 5.90 11.43 -16.48
N HIS A 252 4.64 11.31 -16.89
CA HIS A 252 3.57 12.14 -16.33
C HIS A 252 3.11 11.67 -14.93
N ILE A 253 3.25 10.38 -14.63
CA ILE A 253 2.96 9.80 -13.31
C ILE A 253 3.99 10.30 -12.27
N PHE A 254 5.24 10.62 -12.69
CA PHE A 254 6.28 11.14 -11.80
C PHE A 254 5.91 12.49 -11.16
N MET A 255 5.15 13.35 -11.84
CA MET A 255 4.78 14.65 -11.30
C MET A 255 3.67 14.59 -10.25
N CYS A 256 2.69 13.69 -10.39
CA CYS A 256 1.59 13.57 -9.42
C CYS A 256 2.04 13.02 -8.05
N CYS A 257 3.08 12.19 -8.00
CA CYS A 257 3.63 11.70 -6.73
C CYS A 257 4.33 12.78 -5.91
N HIS A 258 4.80 13.87 -6.54
CA HIS A 258 5.47 14.97 -5.81
C HIS A 258 4.47 15.83 -5.02
N GLN A 259 3.24 16.01 -5.52
CA GLN A 259 2.22 16.84 -4.89
C GLN A 259 1.46 16.14 -3.75
N LEU A 260 1.54 14.81 -3.63
CA LEU A 260 0.89 14.05 -2.56
C LEU A 260 1.75 13.85 -1.30
N ASN A 261 3.00 14.34 -1.32
CA ASN A 261 3.96 14.26 -0.20
C ASN A 261 4.31 15.65 0.39
N GLN A 262 3.50 16.68 0.11
CA GLN A 262 3.50 17.99 0.79
C GLN A 262 2.19 18.14 1.56
#